data_AF-A0A6A5RQB0-F1
#
_entry.id   AF-A0A6A5RQB0-F1
#
_cell.length_a   1.000
_cell.length_b   1.000
_cell.length_c   1.000
_cell.angle_alpha   90.00
_cell.angle_beta   90.00
_cell.angle_gamma   90.00
#
_symmetry.space_group_name_H-M   'P 1'
#
loop_
_entity.id
_entity.type
_entity.pdbx_description
1 polymer ?
#
loop_
_entity_poly.entity_id
_entity_poly.type
_entity_poly.pdbx_seq_one_letter_code
_entity_poly.pdbx_strand_id
1 'polypeptide(L)'
;MSQQKEDLILERRLRHIDAMPKQDAKDYKLMFMLLSSAFRTSISNIGEDHKPWVFDWGSGIDGQRLFRKGSSWLAWFVLAEGWGPFYSQWWKLPHDLPDTRHYIRDRALARWSSTPHKLIDHQREHARRIQEAINSKAAVSTDFVSINPIPYFTQYAEHRLAKWKSGVLPAKETLSHVPFHIEFRCPEELVQQYQLLVQDKDDAKKNNIAARR
;
A
#
# COMPACT_ATOMS: atom_id res chain seq x y z
N MET A 1 22.34 7.94 7.03
CA MET A 1 22.13 6.77 7.93
C MET A 1 23.26 5.78 7.69
N SER A 2 23.80 5.16 8.73
CA SER A 2 24.89 4.17 8.61
C SER A 2 24.34 2.74 8.54
N GLN A 3 25.07 1.83 7.91
CA GLN A 3 24.71 0.40 7.81
C GLN A 3 24.48 -0.23 9.20
N GLN A 4 25.32 0.11 10.18
CA GLN A 4 25.16 -0.33 11.58
C GLN A 4 23.78 -0.03 12.16
N LYS A 5 23.19 1.12 11.81
CA LYS A 5 21.84 1.48 12.25
C LYS A 5 20.79 0.57 11.62
N GLU A 6 20.92 0.28 10.33
CA GLU A 6 20.02 -0.64 9.62
C GLU A 6 20.11 -2.07 10.16
N ASP A 7 21.30 -2.51 10.56
CA ASP A 7 21.51 -3.84 11.15
C ASP A 7 20.78 -3.97 12.49
N LEU A 8 20.90 -2.95 13.34
CA LEU A 8 20.19 -2.91 14.62
C LEU A 8 18.67 -2.87 14.42
N ILE A 9 18.19 -2.15 13.40
CA ILE A 9 16.76 -2.12 13.04
C ILE A 9 16.30 -3.51 12.59
N LEU A 10 17.07 -4.17 11.73
CA LEU A 10 16.77 -5.53 11.28
C LEU A 10 16.67 -6.49 12.47
N GLU A 11 17.66 -6.47 13.37
CA GLU A 11 17.69 -7.36 14.52
C GLU A 11 16.44 -7.19 15.41
N ARG A 12 16.07 -5.93 15.69
CA ARG A 12 14.85 -5.62 16.46
C ARG A 12 13.58 -6.10 15.76
N ARG A 13 13.49 -5.93 14.43
CA ARG A 13 12.34 -6.40 13.64
C ARG A 13 12.25 -7.92 13.64
N LEU A 14 13.36 -8.62 13.48
CA LEU A 14 13.39 -10.09 13.53
C LEU A 14 12.96 -10.60 14.90
N ARG A 15 13.46 -10.00 15.99
CA ARG A 15 13.04 -10.33 17.36
C ARG A 15 11.53 -10.08 17.57
N HIS A 16 11.00 -9.00 17.01
CA HIS A 16 9.57 -8.73 17.08
C HIS A 16 8.73 -9.77 16.31
N ILE A 17 9.16 -10.15 15.10
CA ILE A 17 8.48 -11.19 14.28
C ILE A 17 8.48 -12.54 15.00
N ASP A 18 9.58 -12.88 15.65
CA ASP A 18 9.69 -14.11 16.42
C ASP A 18 8.70 -14.14 17.60
N ALA A 19 8.57 -13.02 18.32
CA ALA A 19 7.64 -12.87 19.45
C ALA A 19 6.16 -12.69 19.03
N MET A 20 5.89 -12.35 17.76
CA MET A 20 4.55 -12.06 17.26
C MET A 20 3.63 -13.30 17.28
N PRO A 21 2.31 -13.16 17.49
CA PRO A 21 1.36 -14.25 17.24
C PRO A 21 1.40 -14.74 15.78
N LYS A 22 1.10 -16.03 15.57
CA LYS A 22 1.03 -16.61 14.22
C LYS A 22 -0.01 -15.91 13.34
N GLN A 23 -1.15 -15.52 13.93
CA GLN A 23 -2.22 -14.87 13.19
C GLN A 23 -1.81 -13.49 12.69
N ASP A 24 -1.20 -12.66 13.53
CA ASP A 24 -0.69 -11.34 13.14
C ASP A 24 0.31 -11.43 11.97
N ALA A 25 1.16 -12.46 11.94
CA ALA A 25 2.08 -12.68 10.81
C ALA A 25 1.33 -13.04 9.52
N LYS A 26 0.23 -13.78 9.61
CA LYS A 26 -0.65 -14.08 8.45
C LYS A 26 -1.38 -12.83 7.98
N ASP A 27 -1.94 -12.06 8.89
CA ASP A 27 -2.66 -10.82 8.58
C ASP A 27 -1.72 -9.81 7.91
N TYR A 28 -0.51 -9.67 8.46
CA TYR A 28 0.56 -8.87 7.84
C TYR A 28 0.87 -9.39 6.43
N LYS A 29 0.99 -10.71 6.23
CA LYS A 29 1.28 -11.28 4.92
C LYS A 29 0.14 -11.05 3.91
N LEU A 30 -1.09 -11.23 4.34
CA LEU A 30 -2.29 -11.01 3.55
C LEU A 30 -2.39 -9.54 3.13
N MET A 31 -2.24 -8.60 4.08
CA MET A 31 -2.18 -7.17 3.78
C MET A 31 -1.09 -6.88 2.76
N PHE A 32 0.12 -7.40 2.98
CA PHE A 32 1.24 -7.24 2.06
C PHE A 32 0.90 -7.73 0.64
N MET A 33 0.23 -8.88 0.51
CA MET A 33 -0.19 -9.42 -0.79
C MET A 33 -1.32 -8.63 -1.45
N LEU A 34 -2.30 -8.15 -0.69
CA LEU A 34 -3.37 -7.26 -1.19
C LEU A 34 -2.77 -5.97 -1.75
N LEU A 35 -1.82 -5.37 -1.03
CA LEU A 35 -1.12 -4.17 -1.47
C LEU A 35 -0.37 -4.39 -2.78
N SER A 36 0.38 -5.48 -2.92
CA SER A 36 1.06 -5.77 -4.19
C SER A 36 0.14 -5.91 -5.39
N SER A 37 -1.12 -6.24 -5.16
CA SER A 37 -2.11 -6.34 -6.22
C SER A 37 -2.59 -4.96 -6.67
N ALA A 38 -2.59 -3.97 -5.77
CA ALA A 38 -2.88 -2.57 -6.08
C ALA A 38 -1.68 -1.85 -6.73
N PHE A 39 -0.44 -2.25 -6.41
CA PHE A 39 0.78 -1.62 -6.90
C PHE A 39 1.50 -2.50 -7.94
N ARG A 40 0.99 -2.56 -9.18
CA ARG A 40 1.61 -3.30 -10.29
C ARG A 40 2.30 -2.36 -11.28
N THR A 41 3.38 -2.82 -11.89
CA THR A 41 4.11 -2.09 -12.92
C THR A 41 4.12 -2.80 -14.28
N SER A 42 3.74 -2.11 -15.35
CA SER A 42 3.83 -2.62 -16.73
C SER A 42 4.03 -1.50 -17.75
N ILE A 43 4.74 -1.77 -18.83
CA ILE A 43 5.03 -0.79 -19.89
C ILE A 43 3.80 -0.49 -20.75
N SER A 44 2.91 -1.47 -20.97
CA SER A 44 1.67 -1.35 -21.77
C SER A 44 0.63 -0.37 -21.18
N ASN A 45 1.02 0.31 -20.11
CA ASN A 45 0.15 0.82 -19.08
C ASN A 45 0.47 2.29 -18.71
N ILE A 46 1.65 2.80 -19.08
CA ILE A 46 2.07 4.21 -18.88
C ILE A 46 2.22 4.94 -20.23
N GLY A 47 2.32 4.22 -21.35
CA GLY A 47 2.54 4.86 -22.65
C GLY A 47 3.87 5.62 -22.71
N GLU A 48 3.90 6.79 -23.35
CA GLU A 48 5.11 7.58 -23.59
C GLU A 48 5.70 8.24 -22.32
N ASP A 49 4.90 8.38 -21.25
CA ASP A 49 5.37 8.87 -19.93
C ASP A 49 6.11 7.79 -19.14
N HIS A 50 6.31 6.60 -19.72
CA HIS A 50 7.09 5.53 -19.15
C HIS A 50 8.56 5.96 -18.96
N LYS A 51 8.89 6.38 -17.74
CA LYS A 51 10.29 6.44 -17.31
C LYS A 51 10.72 5.04 -16.91
N PRO A 52 11.89 4.53 -17.36
CA PRO A 52 12.49 3.31 -16.85
C PRO A 52 12.56 3.42 -15.33
N TRP A 53 11.61 2.78 -14.67
CA TRP A 53 11.39 3.01 -13.27
C TRP A 53 12.44 2.20 -12.52
N VAL A 54 13.02 2.76 -11.47
CA VAL A 54 13.82 1.99 -10.49
C VAL A 54 13.01 0.87 -9.82
N PHE A 55 11.70 0.83 -10.08
CA PHE A 55 10.73 -0.10 -9.55
C PHE A 55 10.11 -1.01 -10.62
N ASP A 56 10.46 -0.83 -11.89
CA ASP A 56 9.96 -1.63 -13.00
C ASP A 56 10.96 -2.73 -13.31
N TRP A 57 10.85 -3.84 -12.58
CA TRP A 57 11.83 -4.93 -12.63
C TRP A 57 11.61 -5.88 -13.81
N GLY A 58 10.97 -5.43 -14.90
CA GLY A 58 10.86 -6.13 -16.18
C GLY A 58 10.29 -7.56 -16.12
N SER A 59 9.66 -7.96 -15.02
CA SER A 59 9.37 -9.36 -14.71
C SER A 59 7.91 -9.75 -14.99
N GLY A 60 7.09 -8.81 -15.49
CA GLY A 60 5.69 -9.07 -15.84
C GLY A 60 4.93 -9.80 -14.71
N ILE A 61 4.29 -10.92 -15.05
CA ILE A 61 3.53 -11.78 -14.12
C ILE A 61 4.36 -12.26 -12.91
N ASP A 62 5.68 -12.36 -13.03
CA ASP A 62 6.57 -12.77 -11.92
C ASP A 62 6.87 -11.63 -10.91
N GLY A 63 6.41 -10.40 -11.16
CA GLY A 63 6.51 -9.29 -10.20
C GLY A 63 5.85 -9.61 -8.86
N GLN A 64 4.73 -10.36 -8.86
CA GLN A 64 4.11 -10.87 -7.63
C GLN A 64 4.94 -11.97 -6.94
N ARG A 65 5.72 -12.76 -7.69
CA ARG A 65 6.61 -13.78 -7.12
C ARG A 65 7.85 -13.16 -6.48
N LEU A 66 8.46 -12.17 -7.13
CA LEU A 66 9.56 -11.38 -6.56
C LEU A 66 9.11 -10.58 -5.33
N PHE A 67 7.86 -10.10 -5.35
CA PHE A 67 7.22 -9.46 -4.20
C PHE A 67 7.09 -10.39 -2.99
N ARG A 68 6.68 -11.65 -3.19
CA ARG A 68 6.59 -12.64 -2.10
C ARG A 68 7.94 -12.98 -1.46
N LYS A 69 9.04 -12.79 -2.21
CA LYS A 69 10.42 -13.00 -1.77
C LYS A 69 11.07 -11.76 -1.14
N GLY A 70 10.34 -10.64 -1.03
CA GLY A 70 10.86 -9.40 -0.47
C GLY A 70 11.84 -8.64 -1.38
N SER A 71 11.93 -9.02 -2.65
CA SER A 71 12.77 -8.35 -3.64
C SER A 71 12.07 -7.18 -4.34
N SER A 72 10.82 -6.86 -3.96
CA SER A 72 10.07 -5.76 -4.55
C SER A 72 10.45 -4.41 -3.97
N TRP A 73 10.27 -3.37 -4.77
CA TRP A 73 10.38 -1.99 -4.30
C TRP A 73 9.45 -1.69 -3.12
N LEU A 74 8.25 -2.27 -3.13
CA LEU A 74 7.25 -2.04 -2.10
C LEU A 74 7.65 -2.67 -0.76
N ALA A 75 8.36 -3.82 -0.77
CA ALA A 75 8.98 -4.39 0.44
C ALA A 75 10.01 -3.43 1.04
N TRP A 76 10.89 -2.89 0.21
CA TRP A 76 11.89 -1.90 0.65
C TRP A 76 11.23 -0.61 1.14
N PHE A 77 10.27 -0.07 0.41
CA PHE A 77 9.61 1.20 0.72
C PHE A 77 8.85 1.16 2.04
N VAL A 78 8.10 0.08 2.29
CA VAL A 78 7.43 -0.14 3.58
C VAL A 78 8.43 -0.18 4.74
N LEU A 79 9.62 -0.72 4.52
CA LEU A 79 10.66 -0.74 5.56
C LEU A 79 11.34 0.62 5.76
N ALA A 80 11.47 1.40 4.70
CA ALA A 80 12.11 2.71 4.70
C ALA A 80 11.21 3.82 5.27
N GLU A 81 9.92 3.81 4.94
CA GLU A 81 8.95 4.87 5.27
C GLU A 81 7.80 4.41 6.17
N GLY A 82 7.63 3.09 6.35
CA GLY A 82 6.50 2.53 7.09
C GLY A 82 5.18 2.53 6.31
N TRP A 83 4.10 2.27 7.02
CA TRP A 83 2.74 2.21 6.48
C TRP A 83 2.03 3.57 6.40
N GLY A 84 2.54 4.58 7.11
CA GLY A 84 1.94 5.91 7.21
C GLY A 84 1.64 6.59 5.86
N PRO A 85 2.50 6.49 4.82
CA PRO A 85 2.22 7.06 3.52
C PRO A 85 0.95 6.51 2.85
N PHE A 86 0.66 5.23 3.03
CA PHE A 86 -0.54 4.57 2.48
C PHE A 86 -1.80 5.13 3.10
N TYR A 87 -1.83 5.20 4.44
CA TYR A 87 -2.95 5.81 5.16
C TYR A 87 -3.13 7.29 4.81
N SER A 88 -2.01 8.03 4.70
CA SER A 88 -2.06 9.45 4.33
C SER A 88 -2.73 9.63 2.98
N GLN A 89 -2.34 8.84 1.98
CA GLN A 89 -2.86 9.01 0.64
C GLN A 89 -4.28 8.48 0.46
N TRP A 90 -4.68 7.42 1.16
CA TRP A 90 -6.04 6.88 1.03
C TRP A 90 -7.08 7.59 1.89
N TRP A 91 -6.69 8.18 3.01
CA TRP A 91 -7.64 8.66 4.01
C TRP A 91 -7.50 10.14 4.36
N LYS A 92 -6.29 10.69 4.33
CA LYS A 92 -6.02 12.04 4.86
C LYS A 92 -5.88 13.12 3.79
N LEU A 93 -5.26 12.78 2.66
CA LEU A 93 -4.88 13.75 1.64
C LEU A 93 -6.03 13.99 0.64
N PRO A 94 -6.27 15.25 0.24
CA PRO A 94 -7.25 15.56 -0.81
C PRO A 94 -6.78 14.94 -2.12
N HIS A 95 -7.64 14.21 -2.81
CA HIS A 95 -7.26 13.40 -3.97
C HIS A 95 -7.30 14.18 -5.30
N ASP A 96 -7.99 15.31 -5.30
CA ASP A 96 -8.19 16.24 -6.39
C ASP A 96 -6.97 17.14 -6.62
N LEU A 97 -6.13 17.35 -5.60
CA LEU A 97 -4.93 18.16 -5.73
C LEU A 97 -3.81 17.42 -6.50
N PRO A 98 -3.11 18.09 -7.43
CA PRO A 98 -2.00 17.49 -8.18
C PRO A 98 -0.89 16.89 -7.30
N ASP A 99 -0.53 17.58 -6.21
CA ASP A 99 0.61 17.23 -5.35
C ASP A 99 0.40 15.97 -4.49
N THR A 100 -0.85 15.53 -4.36
CA THR A 100 -1.26 14.41 -3.50
C THR A 100 -1.79 13.23 -4.29
N ARG A 101 -2.13 13.44 -5.57
CA ARG A 101 -2.60 12.41 -6.52
C ARG A 101 -1.64 11.22 -6.61
N HIS A 102 -0.33 11.48 -6.53
CA HIS A 102 0.70 10.45 -6.65
C HIS A 102 1.68 10.39 -5.46
N TYR A 103 1.21 10.78 -4.27
CA TYR A 103 2.00 10.92 -3.06
C TYR A 103 2.95 9.75 -2.73
N ILE A 104 2.49 8.50 -2.74
CA ILE A 104 3.33 7.32 -2.45
C ILE A 104 4.41 7.16 -3.52
N ARG A 105 4.07 7.33 -4.80
CA ARG A 105 5.05 7.28 -5.89
C ARG A 105 6.11 8.33 -5.69
N ASP A 106 5.68 9.58 -5.53
CA ASP A 106 6.59 10.72 -5.49
C ASP A 106 7.49 10.64 -4.26
N ARG A 107 6.95 10.17 -3.14
CA ARG A 107 7.70 9.90 -1.91
C ARG A 107 8.66 8.72 -2.06
N ALA A 108 8.26 7.64 -2.74
CA ALA A 108 9.15 6.52 -3.02
C ALA A 108 10.33 6.93 -3.91
N LEU A 109 10.08 7.74 -4.94
CA LEU A 109 11.11 8.30 -5.82
C LEU A 109 12.04 9.24 -5.06
N ALA A 110 11.49 10.20 -4.32
CA ALA A 110 12.28 11.11 -3.50
C ALA A 110 13.15 10.35 -2.48
N ARG A 111 12.60 9.31 -1.86
CA ARG A 111 13.33 8.47 -0.91
C ARG A 111 14.43 7.67 -1.59
N TRP A 112 14.15 7.09 -2.75
CA TRP A 112 15.13 6.35 -3.52
C TRP A 112 16.29 7.25 -3.95
N SER A 113 15.99 8.39 -4.59
CA SER A 113 17.00 9.33 -5.08
C SER A 113 17.85 9.95 -3.96
N SER A 114 17.29 10.13 -2.76
CA SER A 114 18.04 10.67 -1.61
C SER A 114 18.84 9.63 -0.83
N THR A 115 18.67 8.33 -1.12
CA THR A 115 19.36 7.25 -0.40
C THR A 115 20.59 6.79 -1.19
N PRO A 116 21.80 6.73 -0.57
CA PRO A 116 22.97 6.21 -1.25
C PRO A 116 22.76 4.77 -1.75
N HIS A 117 23.16 4.47 -2.99
CA HIS A 117 22.95 3.15 -3.61
C HIS A 117 23.43 1.97 -2.76
N LYS A 118 24.62 2.06 -2.15
CA LYS A 118 25.14 1.00 -1.26
C LYS A 118 24.23 0.75 -0.05
N LEU A 119 23.54 1.78 0.44
CA LEU A 119 22.60 1.65 1.55
C LEU A 119 21.27 1.06 1.07
N ILE A 120 20.83 1.40 -0.13
CA ILE A 120 19.65 0.79 -0.76
C ILE A 120 19.83 -0.72 -0.88
N ASP A 121 20.95 -1.19 -1.43
CA ASP A 121 21.21 -2.62 -1.59
C ASP A 121 21.20 -3.35 -0.24
N HIS A 122 21.80 -2.73 0.78
CA HIS A 122 21.78 -3.24 2.15
C HIS A 122 20.36 -3.35 2.72
N GLN A 123 19.55 -2.30 2.57
CA GLN A 123 18.16 -2.28 3.01
C GLN A 123 17.28 -3.28 2.25
N ARG A 124 17.57 -3.55 0.97
CA ARG A 124 16.86 -4.56 0.18
C ARG A 124 17.15 -5.97 0.68
N GLU A 125 18.39 -6.25 1.05
CA GLU A 125 18.73 -7.53 1.68
C GLU A 125 18.01 -7.69 3.03
N HIS A 126 17.91 -6.62 3.82
CA HIS A 126 17.11 -6.63 5.05
C HIS A 126 15.64 -6.89 4.76
N ALA A 127 15.10 -6.33 3.67
CA ALA A 127 13.73 -6.58 3.25
C ALA A 127 13.47 -8.05 2.93
N ARG A 128 14.39 -8.69 2.21
CA ARG A 128 14.34 -10.12 1.91
C ARG A 128 14.30 -10.95 3.19
N ARG A 129 15.24 -10.72 4.12
CA ARG A 129 15.34 -11.45 5.40
C ARG A 129 14.10 -11.29 6.26
N ILE A 130 13.52 -10.09 6.32
CA ILE A 130 12.27 -9.82 7.06
C ILE A 130 11.10 -10.58 6.44
N GLN A 131 10.99 -10.58 5.11
CA GLN A 131 9.92 -11.31 4.42
C GLN A 131 10.05 -12.82 4.58
N GLU A 132 11.27 -13.35 4.61
CA GLU A 132 11.53 -14.76 4.92
C GLU A 132 11.09 -15.11 6.34
N ALA A 133 11.43 -14.28 7.32
CA ALA A 133 10.99 -14.49 8.70
C ALA A 133 9.46 -14.47 8.83
N ILE A 134 8.79 -13.51 8.20
CA ILE A 134 7.33 -13.44 8.14
C ILE A 134 6.75 -14.68 7.45
N ASN A 135 7.33 -15.13 6.32
CA ASN A 135 6.84 -16.30 5.59
C ASN A 135 6.89 -17.57 6.44
N SER A 136 7.99 -17.76 7.17
CA SER A 136 8.16 -18.86 8.11
C SER A 136 7.15 -18.76 9.26
N LYS A 137 7.01 -17.57 9.87
CA LYS A 137 6.09 -17.35 10.98
C LYS A 137 4.62 -17.56 10.60
N ALA A 138 4.22 -17.05 9.42
CA ALA A 138 2.87 -17.22 8.87
C ALA A 138 2.59 -18.64 8.36
N ALA A 139 3.62 -19.50 8.29
CA ALA A 139 3.55 -20.85 7.75
C ALA A 139 2.98 -20.89 6.31
N VAL A 140 3.46 -19.97 5.45
CA VAL A 140 2.99 -19.78 4.07
C VAL A 140 2.97 -21.08 3.25
N SER A 141 3.92 -21.99 3.50
CA SER A 141 4.05 -23.26 2.80
C SER A 141 2.97 -24.28 3.16
N THR A 142 2.42 -24.22 4.38
CA THR A 142 1.44 -25.19 4.88
C THR A 142 0.03 -24.61 5.00
N ASP A 143 -0.10 -23.29 5.09
CA ASP A 143 -1.38 -22.60 5.26
C ASP A 143 -1.46 -21.38 4.32
N PHE A 144 -1.52 -21.67 3.02
CA PHE A 144 -1.69 -20.63 2.01
C PHE A 144 -3.11 -20.05 1.99
N VAL A 145 -4.11 -20.81 2.43
CA VAL A 145 -5.52 -20.41 2.37
C VAL A 145 -5.78 -19.17 3.23
N SER A 146 -5.27 -19.15 4.46
CA SER A 146 -5.48 -18.01 5.39
C SER A 146 -4.80 -16.71 4.97
N ILE A 147 -3.86 -16.78 4.04
CA ILE A 147 -3.16 -15.61 3.49
C ILE A 147 -3.55 -15.31 2.05
N ASN A 148 -4.34 -16.16 1.39
CA ASN A 148 -4.69 -16.00 -0.01
C ASN A 148 -5.53 -14.73 -0.21
N PRO A 149 -5.13 -13.78 -1.10
CA PRO A 149 -5.94 -12.59 -1.36
C PRO A 149 -7.13 -12.87 -2.31
N ILE A 150 -7.16 -14.01 -3.00
CA ILE A 150 -8.22 -14.33 -3.98
C ILE A 150 -9.64 -14.27 -3.38
N PRO A 151 -9.92 -14.89 -2.21
CA PRO A 151 -11.24 -14.80 -1.58
C PRO A 151 -11.71 -13.36 -1.36
N TYR A 152 -10.80 -12.45 -0.99
CA TYR A 152 -11.15 -11.03 -0.82
C TYR A 152 -11.59 -10.38 -2.13
N PHE A 153 -10.89 -10.66 -3.23
CA PHE A 153 -11.27 -10.15 -4.55
C PHE A 153 -12.60 -10.73 -5.02
N THR A 154 -12.83 -12.03 -4.81
CA THR A 154 -14.09 -12.70 -5.16
C THR A 154 -15.26 -12.12 -4.37
N GLN A 155 -15.14 -12.03 -3.05
CA GLN A 155 -16.17 -11.45 -2.17
C GLN A 155 -16.45 -9.99 -2.53
N TYR A 156 -15.41 -9.20 -2.80
CA TYR A 156 -15.58 -7.82 -3.25
C TYR A 156 -16.35 -7.73 -4.58
N ALA A 157 -16.03 -8.59 -5.55
CA ALA A 157 -16.74 -8.64 -6.82
C ALA A 157 -18.22 -9.04 -6.64
N GLU A 158 -18.51 -10.01 -5.76
CA GLU A 158 -19.88 -10.43 -5.42
C GLU A 158 -20.66 -9.28 -4.77
N HIS A 159 -20.08 -8.60 -3.78
CA HIS A 159 -20.70 -7.44 -3.13
C HIS A 159 -20.99 -6.32 -4.12
N ARG A 160 -20.04 -6.04 -5.02
CA ARG A 160 -20.21 -5.03 -6.07
C ARG A 160 -21.36 -5.39 -7.02
N LEU A 161 -21.45 -6.65 -7.43
CA LEU A 161 -22.53 -7.14 -8.29
C LEU A 161 -23.89 -7.06 -7.58
N ALA A 162 -23.94 -7.39 -6.28
CA ALA A 162 -25.15 -7.30 -5.48
C ALA A 162 -25.64 -5.85 -5.34
N LYS A 163 -24.75 -4.89 -5.05
CA LYS A 163 -25.07 -3.45 -5.02
C LYS A 163 -25.64 -2.97 -6.36
N TRP A 164 -25.02 -3.37 -7.47
CA TRP A 164 -25.51 -3.01 -8.79
C TRP A 164 -26.92 -3.55 -9.05
N LYS A 165 -27.19 -4.81 -8.69
CA LYS A 165 -28.52 -5.43 -8.80
C LYS A 165 -29.57 -4.75 -7.92
N SER A 166 -29.18 -4.14 -6.81
CA SER A 166 -30.08 -3.38 -5.92
C SER A 166 -30.33 -1.94 -6.38
N GLY A 167 -29.93 -1.57 -7.61
CA GLY A 167 -30.11 -0.23 -8.15
C GLY A 167 -29.13 0.81 -7.59
N VAL A 168 -28.17 0.41 -6.75
CA VAL A 168 -27.06 1.28 -6.36
C VAL A 168 -26.09 1.29 -7.53
N LEU A 169 -25.89 2.46 -8.15
CA LEU A 169 -24.92 2.58 -9.23
C LEU A 169 -23.56 2.05 -8.75
N PRO A 170 -22.90 1.17 -9.52
CA PRO A 170 -21.57 0.73 -9.18
C PRO A 170 -20.71 1.99 -9.08
N ALA A 171 -19.93 2.10 -8.00
CA ALA A 171 -18.87 3.10 -7.92
C ALA A 171 -18.11 3.04 -9.24
N LYS A 172 -17.93 4.20 -9.90
CA LYS A 172 -17.23 4.25 -11.18
C LYS A 172 -15.91 3.53 -11.00
N GLU A 173 -15.75 2.39 -11.67
CA GLU A 173 -14.59 1.54 -11.46
C GLU A 173 -13.38 2.22 -12.11
N THR A 174 -12.66 3.01 -11.32
CA THR A 174 -11.45 3.71 -11.74
C THR A 174 -10.24 2.78 -11.86
N LEU A 175 -10.40 1.52 -11.45
CA LEU A 175 -9.34 0.51 -11.40
C LEU A 175 -9.32 -0.42 -12.63
N SER A 176 -10.38 -0.45 -13.46
CA SER A 176 -10.53 -1.45 -14.54
C SER A 176 -10.13 -0.97 -15.94
N HIS A 177 -9.78 0.32 -16.13
CA HIS A 177 -9.42 0.87 -17.45
C HIS A 177 -8.05 1.53 -17.55
N VAL A 178 -7.21 1.49 -16.52
CA VAL A 178 -5.89 2.11 -16.63
C VAL A 178 -4.84 1.09 -16.33
N PRO A 179 -3.87 0.94 -17.24
CA PRO A 179 -3.08 -0.23 -17.15
C PRO A 179 -1.99 0.09 -16.07
N PHE A 180 -1.71 1.36 -15.75
CA PHE A 180 -1.32 1.77 -14.40
C PHE A 180 -2.27 2.89 -13.98
N HIS A 181 -3.20 2.70 -13.05
CA HIS A 181 -3.60 3.85 -12.22
C HIS A 181 -3.32 3.61 -10.77
N ILE A 182 -2.26 4.26 -10.33
CA ILE A 182 -2.48 5.20 -9.26
C ILE A 182 -3.32 6.38 -9.82
N GLU A 183 -4.65 6.22 -9.78
CA GLU A 183 -5.56 7.29 -9.39
C GLU A 183 -6.05 6.90 -8.01
N PHE A 184 -5.49 7.60 -7.01
CA PHE A 184 -6.17 7.73 -5.74
C PHE A 184 -7.44 8.52 -6.02
N ARG A 185 -8.57 7.86 -6.28
CA ARG A 185 -9.80 8.36 -5.69
C ARG A 185 -9.89 7.72 -4.33
N CYS A 186 -9.89 8.57 -3.30
CA CYS A 186 -10.55 8.26 -2.04
C CYS A 186 -11.90 7.63 -2.43
N PRO A 187 -12.22 6.37 -2.06
CA PRO A 187 -13.52 5.76 -2.35
C PRO A 187 -14.62 6.79 -2.10
N GLU A 188 -15.65 6.85 -2.93
CA GLU A 188 -16.71 7.86 -2.78
C GLU A 188 -17.27 7.86 -1.35
N GLU A 189 -17.26 6.71 -0.68
CA GLU A 189 -17.59 6.57 0.73
C GLU A 189 -16.62 7.30 1.67
N LEU A 190 -15.31 7.27 1.43
CA LEU A 190 -14.31 8.01 2.21
C LEU A 190 -14.34 9.52 1.88
N VAL A 191 -14.72 9.90 0.64
CA VAL A 191 -14.97 11.31 0.26
C VAL A 191 -16.19 11.85 0.99
N GLN A 192 -17.28 11.07 1.02
CA GLN A 192 -18.49 11.41 1.77
C GLN A 192 -18.18 11.51 3.27
N GLN A 193 -17.41 10.56 3.83
CA GLN A 193 -16.97 10.63 5.23
C GLN A 193 -16.10 11.86 5.52
N TYR A 194 -15.18 12.22 4.62
CA TYR A 194 -14.39 13.44 4.78
C TYR A 194 -15.27 14.70 4.70
N GLN A 195 -16.21 14.76 3.75
CA GLN A 195 -17.15 15.87 3.63
C GLN A 195 -18.01 16.03 4.89
N LEU A 196 -18.51 14.92 5.44
CA LEU A 196 -19.25 14.91 6.71
C LEU A 196 -18.37 15.40 7.87
N LEU A 197 -17.12 14.94 7.96
CA LEU A 197 -16.17 15.39 8.99
C LEU A 197 -15.81 16.88 8.88
N VAL A 198 -15.75 17.43 7.67
CA VAL A 198 -15.54 18.86 7.44
C VAL A 198 -16.78 19.66 7.81
N GLN A 199 -17.97 19.21 7.41
CA GLN A 199 -19.24 19.82 7.79
C GLN A 199 -19.44 19.83 9.30
N ASP A 200 -19.21 18.71 9.98
CA ASP A 200 -19.29 18.61 11.44
C ASP A 200 -18.33 19.57 12.16
N LYS A 201 -17.11 19.74 11.62
CA LYS A 201 -16.13 20.70 12.17
C LYS A 201 -16.59 22.14 11.97
N ASP A 202 -17.13 22.47 10.80
CA ASP A 202 -17.61 23.81 10.49
C ASP A 202 -18.86 24.17 11.31
N ASP A 203 -19.76 23.20 11.51
CA ASP A 203 -20.96 23.37 12.31
C ASP A 203 -20.65 23.44 13.81
N ALA A 204 -19.72 22.64 14.32
CA ALA A 204 -19.20 22.77 15.68
C ALA A 204 -18.52 24.14 15.93
N LYS A 205 -17.87 24.71 14.91
CA LYS A 205 -17.23 26.03 14.99
C LYS A 205 -18.25 27.16 14.95
N LYS A 206 -19.28 27.06 14.11
CA LYS A 206 -20.42 28.01 14.08
C LYS A 206 -21.21 28.00 15.39
N ASN A 207 -21.48 26.83 15.95
CA ASN A 207 -22.20 26.70 17.23
C ASN A 207 -21.39 27.28 18.39
N ASN A 208 -20.06 27.15 18.39
CA ASN A 208 -19.19 27.81 19.38
C ASN A 208 -19.14 29.34 19.22
N ILE A 209 -19.29 29.87 18.01
CA ILE A 209 -19.36 31.33 17.78
C ILE A 209 -20.74 31.87 18.19
N ALA A 210 -21.81 31.14 17.92
CA ALA A 210 -23.17 31.48 18.33
C ALA A 210 -23.34 31.42 19.86
N ALA A 211 -22.74 30.43 20.53
CA ALA A 211 -22.79 30.31 21.99
C ALA A 211 -21.91 31.34 22.75
N ARG A 212 -21.09 32.12 22.02
CA ARG A 212 -20.24 33.20 22.57
C ARG A 212 -20.76 34.61 22.23
N ARG A 213 -21.91 34.72 21.58
CA ARG A 213 -22.65 35.97 21.37
C ARG A 213 -23.86 36.00 22.30
#